data_AF-A0A3N5XQN4-F1
#
_entry.id   AF-A0A3N5XQN4-F1
#
_cell.length_a   1.000
_cell.length_b   1.000
_cell.length_c   1.000
_cell.angle_alpha   90.00
_cell.angle_beta   90.00
_cell.angle_gamma   90.00
#
_symmetry.space_group_name_H-M   'P 1'
#
loop_
_entity.id
_entity.type
_entity.pdbx_description
1 polymer ?
#
loop_
_entity_poly.entity_id
_entity_poly.type
_entity_poly.pdbx_seq_one_letter_code
_entity_poly.pdbx_strand_id
1 'polypeptide(L)'
;MAAKLKVDPLEFRLKNTSDPRARSVLEAAAKRFGYKPAVSPSGRGIGIACGIDAETYVAEIAEVTLDKSNNVTVKKIVCAQDMGVVVNPEGALQQVEGCLTMGLGYALTEEVHFKGGEILDRNFDSYELPRFSSLPKLETVIIDAPEVPAQGGGEPAIVPVGAAIANAIFDATGARLFRMPMTPERVKEALTTKG
;
A
#
# COMPACT_ATOMS: atom_id res chain seq x y z
N MET A 1 -4.10 3.85 15.12
CA MET A 1 -4.97 3.44 16.25
C MET A 1 -4.43 2.18 16.93
N ALA A 2 -4.23 1.07 16.20
CA ALA A 2 -3.63 -0.17 16.74
C ALA A 2 -2.39 0.04 17.64
N ALA A 3 -1.40 0.81 17.17
CA ALA A 3 -0.20 1.16 17.94
C ALA A 3 -0.50 1.85 19.30
N LYS A 4 -1.48 2.77 19.34
CA LYS A 4 -1.88 3.45 20.59
C LYS A 4 -2.51 2.47 21.58
N LEU A 5 -3.20 1.45 21.08
CA LEU A 5 -3.82 0.39 21.88
C LEU A 5 -2.87 -0.78 22.17
N LYS A 6 -1.63 -0.73 21.68
CA LYS A 6 -0.64 -1.81 21.78
C LYS A 6 -1.16 -3.15 21.25
N VAL A 7 -1.92 -3.10 20.16
CA VAL A 7 -2.45 -4.28 19.46
C VAL A 7 -1.78 -4.39 18.09
N ASP A 8 -1.59 -5.61 17.61
CA ASP A 8 -1.11 -5.89 16.26
C ASP A 8 -2.01 -5.23 15.18
N PRO A 9 -1.46 -4.66 14.10
CA PRO A 9 -2.26 -3.99 13.07
C PRO A 9 -3.29 -4.86 12.35
N LEU A 10 -3.03 -6.15 12.13
CA LEU A 10 -3.98 -7.09 11.52
C LEU A 10 -5.05 -7.47 12.54
N GLU A 11 -4.63 -7.87 13.73
CA GLU A 11 -5.54 -8.21 14.83
C GLU A 11 -6.51 -7.07 15.14
N PHE A 12 -6.02 -5.84 15.20
CA PHE A 12 -6.85 -4.66 15.42
C PHE A 12 -7.93 -4.53 14.34
N ARG A 13 -7.58 -4.71 13.05
CA ARG A 13 -8.56 -4.64 11.97
C ARG A 13 -9.59 -5.75 12.07
N LEU A 14 -9.15 -7.00 12.26
CA LEU A 14 -10.03 -8.15 12.37
C LEU A 14 -10.98 -8.07 13.58
N LYS A 15 -10.56 -7.44 14.69
CA LYS A 15 -11.44 -7.19 15.85
C LYS A 15 -12.48 -6.09 15.61
N ASN A 16 -12.23 -5.19 14.66
CA ASN A 16 -13.06 -4.01 14.44
C ASN A 16 -13.82 -4.05 13.11
N THR A 17 -13.82 -5.18 12.40
CA THR A 17 -14.67 -5.39 11.22
C THR A 17 -15.59 -6.58 11.43
N SER A 18 -16.89 -6.35 11.18
CA SER A 18 -17.91 -7.40 11.12
C SER A 18 -18.17 -7.88 9.69
N ASP A 19 -17.56 -7.22 8.69
CA ASP A 19 -17.79 -7.53 7.28
C ASP A 19 -16.97 -8.75 6.84
N PRO A 20 -17.60 -9.85 6.40
CA PRO A 20 -16.90 -11.07 6.02
C PRO A 20 -15.97 -10.90 4.80
N ARG A 21 -16.31 -10.04 3.84
CA ARG A 21 -15.47 -9.79 2.65
C ARG A 21 -14.23 -9.00 3.03
N ALA A 22 -14.38 -7.98 3.88
CA ALA A 22 -13.24 -7.25 4.44
C ALA A 22 -12.29 -8.15 5.24
N ARG A 23 -12.83 -9.08 6.03
CA ARG A 23 -12.03 -10.09 6.74
C ARG A 23 -11.30 -11.01 5.78
N SER A 24 -11.99 -11.51 4.75
CA SER A 24 -11.45 -12.43 3.76
C SER A 24 -10.21 -11.87 3.08
N VAL A 25 -10.26 -10.62 2.59
CA VAL A 25 -9.09 -9.99 1.95
C VAL A 25 -7.93 -9.77 2.92
N LEU A 26 -8.21 -9.36 4.17
CA LEU A 26 -7.17 -9.18 5.19
C LEU A 26 -6.45 -10.49 5.53
N GLU A 27 -7.21 -11.55 5.74
CA GLU A 27 -6.69 -12.89 6.06
C GLU A 27 -5.92 -13.49 4.87
N ALA A 28 -6.44 -13.32 3.64
CA ALA A 28 -5.78 -13.78 2.42
C ALA A 28 -4.44 -13.06 2.16
N ALA A 29 -4.41 -11.72 2.30
CA ALA A 29 -3.19 -10.94 2.18
C ALA A 29 -2.16 -11.35 3.24
N ALA A 30 -2.59 -11.50 4.49
CA ALA A 30 -1.73 -11.94 5.60
C ALA A 30 -1.13 -13.33 5.37
N LYS A 31 -1.96 -14.29 4.95
CA LYS A 31 -1.53 -15.66 4.64
C LYS A 31 -0.52 -15.67 3.50
N ARG A 32 -0.81 -14.98 2.39
CA ARG A 32 0.09 -14.93 1.23
C ARG A 32 1.40 -14.20 1.53
N PHE A 33 1.35 -13.16 2.35
CA PHE A 33 2.55 -12.44 2.79
C PHE A 33 3.43 -13.30 3.71
N GLY A 34 2.85 -14.25 4.45
CA GLY A 34 3.54 -14.92 5.54
C GLY A 34 3.63 -14.02 6.78
N TYR A 35 2.58 -13.22 7.01
CA TYR A 35 2.55 -12.22 8.06
C TYR A 35 2.72 -12.84 9.45
N LYS A 36 3.66 -12.28 10.22
CA LYS A 36 3.85 -12.61 11.63
C LYS A 36 3.38 -11.41 12.48
N PRO A 37 2.42 -11.60 13.41
CA PRO A 37 1.93 -10.53 14.24
C PRO A 37 3.03 -9.84 15.04
N ALA A 38 2.99 -8.51 15.09
CA ALA A 38 3.80 -7.69 16.00
C ALA A 38 3.14 -6.33 16.20
N VAL A 39 3.24 -5.80 17.41
CA VAL A 39 2.75 -4.44 17.71
C VAL A 39 3.66 -3.41 17.04
N SER A 40 3.10 -2.58 16.17
CA SER A 40 3.85 -1.47 15.56
C SER A 40 4.00 -0.29 16.53
N PRO A 41 5.15 0.43 16.52
CA PRO A 41 6.30 0.19 15.67
C PRO A 41 7.15 -1.00 16.15
N SER A 42 7.38 -1.98 15.27
CA SER A 42 8.15 -3.21 15.57
C SER A 42 9.58 -3.18 15.02
N GLY A 43 9.90 -2.21 14.18
CA GLY A 43 11.21 -2.08 13.51
C GLY A 43 11.36 -2.93 12.24
N ARG A 44 10.35 -3.72 11.85
CA ARG A 44 10.44 -4.64 10.70
C ARG A 44 10.15 -3.97 9.35
N GLY A 45 9.42 -2.87 9.37
CA GLY A 45 9.02 -2.18 8.14
C GLY A 45 7.87 -2.88 7.43
N ILE A 46 6.91 -3.42 8.17
CA ILE A 46 5.72 -4.08 7.59
C ILE A 46 4.47 -3.26 7.88
N GLY A 47 3.77 -2.86 6.82
CA GLY A 47 2.56 -2.04 6.89
C GLY A 47 1.36 -2.73 6.26
N ILE A 48 0.18 -2.51 6.84
CA ILE A 48 -1.09 -3.04 6.34
C ILE A 48 -2.04 -1.88 6.04
N ALA A 49 -2.72 -1.93 4.91
CA ALA A 49 -3.85 -1.07 4.57
C ALA A 49 -4.96 -1.88 3.90
N CYS A 50 -6.17 -1.34 3.90
CA CYS A 50 -7.33 -1.95 3.27
C CYS A 50 -8.34 -0.87 2.90
N GLY A 51 -9.18 -1.15 1.91
CA GLY A 51 -10.17 -0.22 1.39
C GLY A 51 -11.29 -0.94 0.68
N ILE A 52 -12.32 -0.17 0.35
CA ILE A 52 -13.43 -0.58 -0.51
C ILE A 52 -13.56 0.50 -1.56
N ASP A 53 -13.60 0.09 -2.82
CA ASP A 53 -13.82 0.97 -3.96
C ASP A 53 -14.55 0.18 -5.05
N ALA A 54 -15.50 0.80 -5.74
CA ALA A 54 -16.36 0.14 -6.72
C ALA A 54 -16.88 -1.24 -6.24
N GLU A 55 -17.35 -1.30 -4.98
CA GLU A 55 -17.89 -2.51 -4.30
C GLU A 55 -16.91 -3.70 -4.18
N THR A 56 -15.65 -3.47 -4.55
CA THR A 56 -14.53 -4.38 -4.43
C THR A 56 -13.77 -4.12 -3.15
N TYR A 57 -13.47 -5.20 -2.42
CA TYR A 57 -12.70 -5.14 -1.18
C TYR A 57 -11.24 -5.41 -1.48
N VAL A 58 -10.36 -4.65 -0.85
CA VAL A 58 -8.91 -4.82 -1.04
C VAL A 58 -8.17 -4.74 0.29
N ALA A 59 -7.14 -5.57 0.45
CA ALA A 59 -6.17 -5.44 1.53
C ALA A 59 -4.76 -5.64 1.00
N GLU A 60 -3.85 -4.81 1.49
CA GLU A 60 -2.45 -4.83 1.11
C GLU A 60 -1.53 -4.92 2.31
N ILE A 61 -0.44 -5.67 2.14
CA ILE A 61 0.67 -5.71 3.07
C ILE A 61 1.95 -5.37 2.32
N ALA A 62 2.61 -4.28 2.75
CA ALA A 62 3.86 -3.80 2.18
C ALA A 62 5.03 -4.04 3.14
N GLU A 63 6.18 -4.42 2.58
CA GLU A 63 7.47 -4.48 3.26
C GLU A 63 8.38 -3.38 2.73
N VAL A 64 8.98 -2.60 3.62
CA VAL A 64 9.89 -1.50 3.25
C VAL A 64 11.18 -1.55 4.08
N THR A 65 12.25 -1.06 3.50
CA THR A 65 13.50 -0.75 4.20
C THR A 65 13.85 0.71 4.02
N LEU A 66 14.52 1.30 5.01
CA LEU A 66 15.08 2.64 4.91
C LEU A 66 16.60 2.58 5.01
N ASP A 67 17.29 3.37 4.19
CA ASP A 67 18.74 3.55 4.29
C ASP A 67 19.11 4.73 5.22
N LYS A 68 20.40 4.98 5.40
CA LYS A 68 20.91 6.08 6.24
C LYS A 68 20.57 7.47 5.69
N SER A 69 20.23 7.56 4.41
CA SER A 69 19.83 8.79 3.72
C SER A 69 18.31 9.00 3.77
N ASN A 70 17.56 8.10 4.44
CA ASN A 70 16.10 8.08 4.52
C ASN A 70 15.40 7.72 3.20
N ASN A 71 16.11 7.14 2.23
CA ASN A 71 15.46 6.60 1.04
C ASN A 71 14.64 5.38 1.43
N VAL A 72 13.38 5.35 0.99
CA VAL A 72 12.47 4.23 1.18
C VAL A 72 12.62 3.28 0.00
N THR A 73 12.88 2.00 0.27
CA THR A 73 12.80 0.94 -0.73
C THR A 73 11.69 -0.03 -0.36
N VAL A 74 10.70 -0.17 -1.22
CA VAL A 74 9.68 -1.22 -1.10
C VAL A 74 10.31 -2.54 -1.56
N LYS A 75 10.16 -3.60 -0.76
CA LYS A 75 10.70 -4.93 -1.06
C LYS A 75 9.63 -5.85 -1.62
N LYS A 76 8.43 -5.78 -1.05
CA LYS A 76 7.30 -6.63 -1.40
C LYS A 76 5.98 -5.91 -1.14
N ILE A 77 5.01 -6.10 -2.04
CA ILE A 77 3.60 -5.81 -1.77
C ILE A 77 2.79 -7.08 -2.07
N VAL A 78 1.96 -7.48 -1.13
CA VAL A 78 0.90 -8.46 -1.36
C VAL A 78 -0.42 -7.73 -1.39
N CYS A 79 -1.20 -7.93 -2.45
CA CYS A 79 -2.56 -7.42 -2.58
C CYS A 79 -3.55 -8.59 -2.61
N ALA A 80 -4.59 -8.55 -1.79
CA ALA A 80 -5.73 -9.43 -1.91
C ALA A 80 -6.97 -8.61 -2.29
N GLN A 81 -7.69 -9.05 -3.32
CA GLN A 81 -8.84 -8.34 -3.87
C GLN A 81 -10.04 -9.27 -4.06
N ASP A 82 -11.19 -8.85 -3.55
CA ASP A 82 -12.49 -9.49 -3.77
C ASP A 82 -13.36 -8.57 -4.63
N MET A 83 -13.50 -8.94 -5.90
CA MET A 83 -14.32 -8.22 -6.90
C MET A 83 -15.56 -9.01 -7.34
N GLY A 84 -15.99 -9.99 -6.53
CA GLY A 84 -17.01 -10.96 -6.91
C GLY A 84 -16.58 -11.84 -8.08
N VAL A 85 -17.51 -12.16 -8.98
CA VAL A 85 -17.22 -12.93 -10.19
C VAL A 85 -16.14 -12.25 -11.04
N VAL A 86 -15.05 -12.98 -11.29
CA VAL A 86 -13.93 -12.52 -12.10
C VAL A 86 -14.10 -13.02 -13.53
N VAL A 87 -14.50 -12.13 -14.44
CA VAL A 87 -14.78 -12.48 -15.84
C VAL A 87 -13.51 -12.90 -16.59
N ASN A 88 -12.41 -12.19 -16.38
CA ASN A 88 -11.10 -12.50 -16.95
C ASN A 88 -10.03 -12.49 -15.84
N PRO A 89 -9.68 -13.66 -15.28
CA PRO A 89 -8.71 -13.76 -14.19
C PRO A 89 -7.32 -13.21 -14.53
N GLU A 90 -6.86 -13.42 -15.77
CA GLU A 90 -5.55 -12.95 -16.21
C GLU A 90 -5.54 -11.43 -16.38
N GLY A 91 -6.60 -10.87 -16.97
CA GLY A 91 -6.77 -9.42 -17.09
C GLY A 91 -6.89 -8.74 -15.72
N ALA A 92 -7.61 -9.36 -14.78
CA ALA A 92 -7.71 -8.87 -13.41
C ALA A 92 -6.35 -8.88 -12.69
N LEU A 93 -5.54 -9.93 -12.88
CA LEU A 93 -4.19 -9.99 -12.34
C LEU A 93 -3.31 -8.84 -12.87
N GLN A 94 -3.29 -8.66 -14.20
CA GLN A 94 -2.53 -7.57 -14.85
C GLN A 94 -3.00 -6.20 -14.37
N GLN A 95 -4.30 -6.02 -14.18
CA GLN A 95 -4.86 -4.76 -13.68
C GLN A 95 -4.39 -4.44 -12.27
N VAL A 96 -4.40 -5.42 -11.36
CA VAL A 96 -3.88 -5.25 -10.00
C VAL A 96 -2.40 -4.89 -10.03
N GLU A 97 -1.58 -5.57 -10.83
CA GLU A 97 -0.16 -5.27 -10.96
C GLU A 97 0.09 -3.85 -11.51
N GLY A 98 -0.74 -3.40 -12.46
CA GLY A 98 -0.75 -2.04 -12.97
C GLY A 98 -1.09 -1.00 -11.90
N CYS A 99 -2.13 -1.26 -11.10
CA CYS A 99 -2.51 -0.41 -9.96
C CYS A 99 -1.39 -0.30 -8.93
N LEU A 100 -0.80 -1.42 -8.53
CA LEU A 100 0.30 -1.43 -7.55
C LEU A 100 1.52 -0.66 -8.10
N THR A 101 1.82 -0.82 -9.39
CA THR A 101 2.91 -0.10 -10.07
C THR A 101 2.65 1.40 -10.09
N MET A 102 1.46 1.84 -10.47
CA MET A 102 1.08 3.27 -10.46
C MET A 102 1.08 3.83 -9.03
N GLY A 103 0.54 3.09 -8.07
CA GLY A 103 0.50 3.49 -6.67
C GLY A 103 1.89 3.63 -6.04
N LEU A 104 2.89 2.85 -6.48
CA LEU A 104 4.29 3.02 -6.07
C LEU A 104 4.84 4.39 -6.47
N GLY A 105 4.53 4.83 -7.70
CA GLY A 105 4.94 6.14 -8.18
C GLY A 105 4.30 7.25 -7.39
N TYR A 106 2.98 7.22 -7.21
CA TYR A 106 2.26 8.19 -6.35
C TYR A 106 2.80 8.25 -4.93
N ALA A 107 3.15 7.10 -4.37
CA ALA A 107 3.63 7.00 -3.00
C ALA A 107 5.06 7.50 -2.81
N LEU A 108 5.92 7.41 -3.83
CA LEU A 108 7.38 7.54 -3.66
C LEU A 108 8.06 8.61 -4.53
N THR A 109 7.56 8.88 -5.74
CA THR A 109 8.31 9.68 -6.73
C THR A 109 7.48 10.74 -7.46
N GLU A 110 6.23 10.45 -7.80
CA GLU A 110 5.41 11.29 -8.68
C GLU A 110 4.92 12.55 -7.93
N GLU A 111 5.44 13.71 -8.33
CA GLU A 111 5.02 15.03 -7.84
C GLU A 111 5.12 16.06 -8.96
N VAL A 112 4.14 16.97 -9.03
CA VAL A 112 4.16 18.10 -9.95
C VAL A 112 4.46 19.37 -9.17
N HIS A 113 5.55 20.04 -9.51
CA HIS A 113 5.99 21.28 -8.90
C HIS A 113 5.51 22.50 -9.70
N PHE A 114 5.18 23.56 -8.96
CA PHE A 114 4.70 24.81 -9.51
C PHE A 114 5.59 25.98 -9.08
N LYS A 115 5.84 26.93 -9.99
CA LYS A 115 6.50 28.20 -9.66
C LYS A 115 5.83 29.35 -10.41
N GLY A 116 5.20 30.26 -9.68
CA GLY A 116 4.55 31.43 -10.27
C GLY A 116 3.41 31.09 -11.23
N GLY A 117 2.70 29.98 -11.01
CA GLY A 117 1.63 29.50 -11.89
C GLY A 117 2.09 28.54 -12.99
N GLU A 118 3.40 28.42 -13.23
CA GLU A 118 3.95 27.52 -14.25
C GLU A 118 4.24 26.13 -13.67
N ILE A 119 3.98 25.09 -14.47
CA ILE A 119 4.37 23.70 -14.18
C ILE A 119 5.85 23.51 -14.51
N LEU A 120 6.62 23.00 -13.55
CA LEU A 120 8.05 22.72 -13.74
C LEU A 120 8.30 21.35 -14.37
N ASP A 121 7.52 20.34 -13.99
CA ASP A 121 7.72 18.95 -14.42
C ASP A 121 6.89 18.66 -15.67
N ARG A 122 7.51 18.84 -16.84
CA ARG A 122 6.81 18.77 -18.15
C ARG A 122 7.17 17.54 -18.98
N ASN A 123 8.06 16.69 -18.47
CA ASN A 123 8.57 15.53 -19.19
C ASN A 123 9.12 14.46 -18.22
N PHE A 124 9.39 13.24 -18.70
CA PHE A 124 9.75 12.09 -17.85
C PHE A 124 11.15 12.12 -17.22
N ASP A 125 11.96 13.14 -17.53
CA ASP A 125 13.21 13.45 -16.84
C ASP A 125 12.99 14.32 -15.58
N SER A 126 11.84 14.98 -15.49
CA SER A 126 11.44 15.82 -14.35
C SER A 126 10.29 15.20 -13.53
N TYR A 127 9.35 14.53 -14.21
CA TYR A 127 8.29 13.74 -13.57
C TYR A 127 8.67 12.26 -13.52
N GLU A 128 9.11 11.79 -12.36
CA GLU A 128 9.67 10.45 -12.21
C GLU A 128 8.60 9.37 -12.01
N LEU A 129 8.39 8.57 -13.07
CA LEU A 129 7.60 7.34 -13.03
C LEU A 129 8.43 6.15 -12.55
N PRO A 130 7.80 5.15 -11.91
CA PRO A 130 8.44 3.88 -11.59
C PRO A 130 9.06 3.19 -12.82
N ARG A 131 10.28 2.67 -12.64
CA ARG A 131 10.97 1.88 -13.68
C ARG A 131 10.88 0.40 -13.33
N PHE A 132 10.90 -0.48 -14.34
CA PHE A 132 10.91 -1.93 -14.10
C PHE A 132 12.02 -2.38 -13.14
N SER A 133 13.19 -1.75 -13.20
CA SER A 133 14.33 -2.06 -12.32
C SER A 133 14.11 -1.68 -10.85
N SER A 134 13.12 -0.83 -10.54
CA SER A 134 12.79 -0.43 -9.18
C SER A 134 11.53 -1.09 -8.64
N LEU A 135 10.85 -1.94 -9.43
CA LEU A 135 9.64 -2.62 -8.97
C LEU A 135 9.96 -3.65 -7.88
N PRO A 136 9.20 -3.65 -6.78
CA PRO A 136 9.31 -4.66 -5.73
C PRO A 136 8.72 -5.99 -6.21
N LYS A 137 8.82 -7.01 -5.36
CA LYS A 137 8.02 -8.23 -5.57
C LYS A 137 6.54 -7.92 -5.37
N LEU A 138 5.75 -8.02 -6.44
CA LEU A 138 4.29 -7.92 -6.38
C LEU A 138 3.68 -9.32 -6.34
N GLU A 139 2.72 -9.54 -5.45
CA GLU A 139 1.95 -10.79 -5.39
C GLU A 139 0.47 -10.48 -5.19
N THR A 140 -0.37 -11.03 -6.06
CA THR A 140 -1.82 -10.80 -6.04
C THR A 140 -2.56 -12.06 -5.62
N VAL A 141 -3.62 -11.88 -4.84
CA VAL A 141 -4.59 -12.91 -4.49
C VAL A 141 -5.97 -12.42 -4.89
N ILE A 142 -6.58 -13.05 -5.87
CA ILE A 142 -7.98 -12.82 -6.22
C ILE A 142 -8.83 -13.75 -5.35
N ILE A 143 -9.77 -13.19 -4.59
CA ILE A 143 -10.72 -13.98 -3.80
C ILE A 143 -11.73 -14.63 -4.75
N ASP A 144 -11.95 -15.92 -4.56
CA ASP A 144 -12.97 -16.68 -5.28
C ASP A 144 -14.33 -16.46 -4.60
N ALA A 145 -15.18 -15.64 -5.22
CA ALA A 145 -16.50 -15.26 -4.71
C ALA A 145 -17.56 -15.32 -5.84
N PRO A 146 -17.84 -16.51 -6.40
CA PRO A 146 -18.73 -16.67 -7.56
C PRO A 146 -20.20 -16.33 -7.28
N GLU A 147 -20.60 -16.26 -6.01
CA GLU A 147 -21.94 -15.86 -5.56
C GLU A 147 -22.15 -14.34 -5.56
N VAL A 148 -21.08 -13.55 -5.61
CA VAL A 148 -21.14 -12.09 -5.64
C VAL A 148 -21.08 -11.62 -7.09
N PRO A 149 -22.00 -10.75 -7.56
CA PRO A 149 -21.94 -10.21 -8.92
C PRO A 149 -20.60 -9.53 -9.20
N ALA A 150 -20.17 -9.53 -10.47
CA ALA A 150 -18.94 -8.84 -10.87
C ALA A 150 -18.96 -7.35 -10.47
N GLN A 151 -17.89 -6.90 -9.82
CA GLN A 151 -17.70 -5.53 -9.35
C GLN A 151 -16.56 -4.83 -10.10
N GLY A 152 -16.28 -3.56 -9.79
CA GLY A 152 -15.21 -2.82 -10.44
C GLY A 152 -13.82 -3.38 -10.08
N GLY A 153 -13.00 -3.69 -11.08
CA GLY A 153 -11.63 -4.19 -10.88
C GLY A 153 -10.52 -3.20 -11.23
N GLY A 154 -10.88 -2.02 -11.77
CA GLY A 154 -9.95 -1.09 -12.40
C GLY A 154 -9.10 -0.27 -11.43
N GLU A 155 -9.71 0.29 -10.40
CA GLU A 155 -9.09 1.21 -9.44
C GLU A 155 -8.80 0.61 -8.04
N PRO A 156 -9.55 -0.36 -7.50
CA PRO A 156 -9.47 -0.70 -6.08
C PRO A 156 -8.08 -1.00 -5.54
N ALA A 157 -7.24 -1.70 -6.31
CA ALA A 157 -5.88 -2.05 -5.92
C ALA A 157 -4.91 -0.86 -5.82
N ILE A 158 -5.23 0.34 -6.30
CA ILE A 158 -4.32 1.49 -6.13
C ILE A 158 -4.55 2.21 -4.80
N VAL A 159 -5.78 2.13 -4.29
CA VAL A 159 -6.27 2.89 -3.13
C VAL A 159 -5.41 2.68 -1.87
N PRO A 160 -5.00 1.45 -1.50
CA PRO A 160 -4.28 1.22 -0.24
C PRO A 160 -2.77 1.42 -0.34
N VAL A 161 -2.17 1.51 -1.53
CA VAL A 161 -0.71 1.43 -1.74
C VAL A 161 0.04 2.44 -0.89
N GLY A 162 -0.32 3.72 -1.00
CA GLY A 162 0.30 4.79 -0.21
C GLY A 162 0.13 4.59 1.29
N ALA A 163 -1.03 4.11 1.74
CA ALA A 163 -1.29 3.86 3.16
C ALA A 163 -0.53 2.63 3.68
N ALA A 164 -0.38 1.57 2.88
CA ALA A 164 0.40 0.38 3.23
C ALA A 164 1.88 0.75 3.42
N ILE A 165 2.44 1.52 2.48
CA ILE A 165 3.83 2.00 2.53
C ILE A 165 4.04 2.96 3.72
N ALA A 166 3.14 3.93 3.94
CA ALA A 166 3.25 4.85 5.07
C ALA A 166 3.15 4.12 6.42
N ASN A 167 2.30 3.10 6.53
CA ASN A 167 2.23 2.24 7.71
C ASN A 167 3.49 1.39 7.89
N ALA A 168 4.12 0.95 6.81
CA ALA A 168 5.36 0.20 6.84
C ALA A 168 6.53 1.07 7.32
N ILE A 169 6.62 2.32 6.84
CA ILE A 169 7.61 3.29 7.32
C ILE A 169 7.39 3.59 8.80
N PHE A 170 6.13 3.74 9.24
CA PHE A 170 5.84 3.88 10.67
C PHE A 170 6.26 2.65 11.46
N ASP A 171 6.02 1.44 10.95
CA ASP A 171 6.45 0.23 11.63
C ASP A 171 7.98 0.15 11.77
N ALA A 172 8.73 0.54 10.74
CA ALA A 172 10.20 0.56 10.76
C ALA A 172 10.78 1.63 11.71
N THR A 173 10.17 2.82 11.75
CA THR A 173 10.84 4.01 12.33
C THR A 173 10.10 4.64 13.49
N GLY A 174 8.80 4.38 13.63
CA GLY A 174 7.88 5.10 14.50
C GLY A 174 7.49 6.50 14.02
N ALA A 175 7.99 6.99 12.88
CA ALA A 175 7.57 8.26 12.30
C ALA A 175 6.30 8.09 11.47
N ARG A 176 5.39 9.07 11.55
CA ARG A 176 4.14 9.07 10.75
C ARG A 176 4.27 10.05 9.60
N LEU A 177 4.10 9.54 8.39
CA LEU A 177 4.01 10.34 7.18
C LEU A 177 2.54 10.60 6.83
N PHE A 178 2.24 11.85 6.54
CA PHE A 178 0.89 12.31 6.14
C PHE A 178 0.89 13.01 4.78
N ARG A 179 2.04 13.02 4.08
CA ARG A 179 2.22 13.64 2.77
C ARG A 179 2.95 12.67 1.84
N MET A 180 2.43 12.54 0.63
CA MET A 180 3.07 11.86 -0.49
C MET A 180 3.58 12.88 -1.52
N PRO A 181 4.54 12.49 -2.38
CA PRO A 181 5.38 11.29 -2.24
C PRO A 181 6.26 11.31 -0.99
N MET A 182 6.63 10.13 -0.49
CA MET A 182 7.40 9.93 0.74
C MET A 182 8.90 10.08 0.47
N THR A 183 9.30 11.28 0.00
CA THR A 183 10.69 11.59 -0.36
C THR A 183 11.63 11.54 0.86
N PRO A 184 12.94 11.36 0.66
CA PRO A 184 13.92 11.34 1.76
C PRO A 184 13.83 12.57 2.67
N GLU A 185 13.56 13.75 2.12
CA GLU A 185 13.40 15.00 2.86
C GLU A 185 12.17 14.96 3.78
N ARG A 186 11.04 14.46 3.27
CA ARG A 186 9.79 14.33 4.05
C ARG A 186 9.90 13.25 5.12
N VAL A 187 10.58 12.14 4.81
CA VAL A 187 10.88 11.10 5.79
C VAL A 187 11.77 11.67 6.90
N LYS A 188 12.83 12.40 6.54
CA LYS A 188 13.71 13.08 7.50
C LYS A 188 12.93 14.06 8.38
N GLU A 189 12.07 14.89 7.79
CA GLU A 189 11.21 15.82 8.52
C GLU A 189 10.34 15.07 9.54
N ALA A 190 9.66 14.00 9.12
CA ALA A 190 8.83 13.17 9.99
C ALA A 190 9.61 12.47 11.11
N LEU A 191 10.88 12.10 10.87
CA LEU A 191 11.76 11.54 11.89
C LEU A 191 12.19 12.58 12.93
N THR A 192 12.42 13.82 12.51
CA THR A 192 12.83 14.92 13.42
C THR A 192 11.69 15.47 14.26
N THR A 193 10.46 15.42 13.74
CA THR A 193 9.24 15.89 14.44
C THR A 193 8.63 14.84 15.35
N LYS A 194 9.32 13.72 15.57
CA LYS A 194 8.92 12.63 16.47
C LYS A 194 8.91 13.12 17.93
N GLY A 195 7.81 13.77 18.30
CA GLY A 195 7.43 14.18 19.66
C GLY A 195 6.20 13.44 20.13
#